data_AF-A0A5C7N834-F1
#
_entry.id   AF-A0A5C7N834-F1
#
_cell.length_a   1.000
_cell.length_b   1.000
_cell.length_c   1.000
_cell.angle_alpha   90.00
_cell.angle_beta   90.00
_cell.angle_gamma   90.00
#
_symmetry.space_group_name_H-M   'P 1'
#
loop_
_entity.id
_entity.type
_entity.pdbx_description
1 polymer ?
#
loop_
_entity_poly.entity_id
_entity_poly.type
_entity_poly.pdbx_seq_one_letter_code
_entity_poly.pdbx_strand_id
1 'polypeptide(L)'
;MNSFRTEINCSPEQPIGLDQKILTIGSCFADQFGQWLANNKVIVLANPFGTTYNPVSIHNLLLGALTANLDNNLFTERNGLWFHHAYHSQFTANSKSELFTNLQQVQQKVSAFLQQTQVLIITYGTAWVYELQSTHQPVNNCHKVPGSQFSKKLLSVTEITNSFNTLVQNLKTINPALRVILTVSPVRHSKDTFELNTVSKSVLRLACHELQ
;
A
#
# COMPACT_ATOMS: atom_id res chain seq x y z
N MET A 1 -12.70 -19.23 38.80
CA MET A 1 -11.84 -19.87 37.79
C MET A 1 -10.82 -18.84 37.36
N ASN A 2 -9.52 -19.08 37.56
CA ASN A 2 -8.49 -18.17 37.06
C ASN A 2 -8.37 -18.35 35.54
N SER A 3 -8.38 -17.23 34.81
CA SER A 3 -8.16 -17.21 33.37
C SER A 3 -6.72 -17.69 33.08
N PHE A 4 -6.54 -18.76 32.32
CA PHE A 4 -5.22 -19.29 31.89
C PHE A 4 -4.58 -18.49 30.74
N ARG A 5 -5.06 -17.26 30.50
CA ARG A 5 -4.57 -16.36 29.45
C ARG A 5 -4.34 -14.98 30.05
N THR A 6 -3.34 -14.28 29.53
CA THR A 6 -3.17 -12.85 29.79
C THR A 6 -4.28 -12.09 29.07
N GLU A 7 -5.19 -11.49 29.82
CA GLU A 7 -6.22 -10.62 29.24
C GLU A 7 -5.59 -9.27 28.91
N ILE A 8 -5.71 -8.87 27.64
CA ILE A 8 -5.20 -7.59 27.17
C ILE A 8 -6.38 -6.62 27.16
N ASN A 9 -6.36 -5.65 28.06
CA ASN A 9 -7.34 -4.57 28.10
C ASN A 9 -6.95 -3.50 27.08
N CYS A 10 -7.57 -3.53 25.91
CA CYS A 10 -7.39 -2.51 24.88
C CYS A 10 -8.43 -1.40 25.05
N SER A 11 -8.01 -0.23 25.52
CA SER A 11 -8.78 1.01 25.40
C SER A 11 -8.11 1.89 24.36
N PRO A 12 -8.64 1.99 23.13
CA PRO A 12 -8.01 2.82 22.11
C PRO A 12 -8.11 4.30 22.51
N GLU A 13 -6.97 5.01 22.51
CA GLU A 13 -6.94 6.44 22.83
C GLU A 13 -7.83 7.26 21.88
N GLN A 14 -7.91 6.85 20.62
CA GLN A 14 -8.73 7.51 19.60
C GLN A 14 -9.57 6.48 18.81
N PRO A 15 -10.79 6.16 19.27
CA PRO A 15 -11.65 5.22 18.56
C PRO A 15 -12.03 5.71 17.15
N ILE A 16 -12.38 4.77 16.28
CA ILE A 16 -12.92 5.07 14.95
C ILE A 16 -14.45 5.05 15.06
N GLY A 17 -15.09 6.17 14.74
CA GLY A 17 -16.55 6.28 14.66
C GLY A 17 -17.11 5.62 13.39
N LEU A 18 -18.37 5.21 13.42
CA LEU A 18 -19.05 4.60 12.26
C LEU A 18 -19.31 5.59 11.12
N ASP A 19 -19.36 6.88 11.44
CA ASP A 19 -19.53 8.01 10.52
C ASP A 19 -18.23 8.39 9.79
N GLN A 20 -17.08 7.88 10.23
CA GLN A 20 -15.79 8.17 9.63
C GLN A 20 -15.61 7.42 8.30
N LYS A 21 -15.15 8.15 7.29
CA LYS A 21 -14.65 7.62 6.03
C LYS A 21 -13.22 7.11 6.21
N ILE A 22 -13.02 5.85 5.86
CA ILE A 22 -11.75 5.15 6.00
C ILE A 22 -11.23 4.76 4.63
N LEU A 23 -9.95 5.00 4.36
CA LEU A 23 -9.26 4.36 3.25
C LEU A 23 -8.31 3.31 3.81
N THR A 24 -8.39 2.07 3.34
CA THR A 24 -7.39 1.03 3.66
C THR A 24 -6.54 0.76 2.43
N ILE A 25 -5.23 0.62 2.62
CA ILE A 25 -4.29 0.26 1.55
C ILE A 25 -3.19 -0.65 2.09
N GLY A 26 -2.81 -1.68 1.33
CA GLY A 26 -1.66 -2.52 1.66
C GLY A 26 -1.83 -3.98 1.28
N SER A 27 -1.33 -4.86 2.15
CA SER A 27 -1.34 -6.31 1.94
C SER A 27 -2.76 -6.89 1.87
N CYS A 28 -2.88 -8.20 1.61
CA CYS A 28 -4.17 -8.89 1.60
C CYS A 28 -4.90 -8.82 2.96
N PHE A 29 -4.19 -8.50 4.04
CA PHE A 29 -4.83 -8.20 5.32
C PHE A 29 -5.64 -6.91 5.27
N ALA A 30 -5.19 -5.89 4.52
CA ALA A 30 -5.95 -4.65 4.33
C ALA A 30 -7.23 -4.87 3.53
N ASP A 31 -7.25 -5.85 2.60
CA ASP A 31 -8.48 -6.27 1.90
C ASP A 31 -9.49 -6.83 2.91
N GLN A 32 -9.06 -7.81 3.72
CA GLN A 32 -9.93 -8.47 4.69
C GLN A 32 -10.42 -7.51 5.76
N PHE A 33 -9.54 -6.63 6.24
CA PHE A 33 -9.90 -5.62 7.22
C PHE A 33 -10.86 -4.57 6.63
N GLY A 34 -10.63 -4.13 5.40
CA GLY A 34 -11.53 -3.25 4.67
C GLY A 34 -12.92 -3.87 4.45
N GLN A 35 -12.98 -5.15 4.07
CA GLN A 35 -14.25 -5.87 3.93
C GLN A 35 -14.97 -6.01 5.27
N TRP A 36 -14.24 -6.28 6.35
CA TRP A 36 -14.79 -6.34 7.70
C TRP A 36 -15.40 -4.98 8.11
N LEU A 37 -14.72 -3.86 7.84
CA LEU A 37 -15.26 -2.51 8.07
C LEU A 37 -16.55 -2.26 7.26
N ALA A 38 -16.55 -2.60 5.97
CA ALA A 38 -17.71 -2.45 5.10
C ALA A 38 -18.92 -3.27 5.59
N ASN A 39 -18.69 -4.52 6.01
CA ASN A 39 -19.72 -5.40 6.56
C ASN A 39 -20.34 -4.81 7.84
N ASN A 40 -19.57 -4.03 8.60
CA ASN A 40 -20.01 -3.31 9.80
C ASN A 40 -20.47 -1.86 9.52
N LYS A 41 -20.84 -1.56 8.27
CA LYS A 41 -21.47 -0.29 7.84
C LYS A 41 -20.57 0.95 7.94
N VAL A 42 -19.26 0.77 8.12
CA VAL A 42 -18.29 1.86 8.02
C VAL A 42 -18.13 2.26 6.56
N ILE A 43 -18.04 3.56 6.29
CA ILE A 43 -17.79 4.07 4.93
C ILE A 43 -16.30 3.83 4.62
N VAL A 44 -16.00 2.83 3.80
CA VAL A 44 -14.62 2.43 3.53
C VAL A 44 -14.31 2.30 2.04
N LEU A 45 -13.16 2.82 1.62
CA LEU A 45 -12.54 2.51 0.34
C LEU A 45 -11.38 1.53 0.58
N ALA A 46 -11.65 0.25 0.37
CA ALA A 46 -10.70 -0.82 0.64
C ALA A 46 -9.80 -1.12 -0.55
N ASN A 47 -8.47 -1.05 -0.35
CA ASN A 47 -7.43 -1.44 -1.29
C ASN A 47 -7.73 -1.03 -2.75
N PRO A 48 -7.94 0.27 -3.03
CA PRO A 48 -8.41 0.70 -4.35
C PRO A 48 -7.43 0.41 -5.50
N PHE A 49 -6.15 0.20 -5.18
CA PHE A 49 -5.10 -0.19 -6.13
C PHE A 49 -4.77 -1.69 -6.11
N GLY A 50 -5.61 -2.49 -5.46
CA GLY A 50 -5.34 -3.91 -5.21
C GLY A 50 -4.21 -4.12 -4.22
N THR A 51 -3.93 -5.40 -3.95
CA THR A 51 -2.96 -5.76 -2.93
C THR A 51 -1.56 -5.26 -3.27
N THR A 52 -0.95 -4.52 -2.35
CA THR A 52 0.38 -3.89 -2.51
C THR A 52 1.13 -4.06 -1.19
N TYR A 53 2.32 -4.65 -1.22
CA TYR A 53 2.94 -5.12 0.03
C TYR A 53 4.04 -4.20 0.58
N ASN A 54 4.83 -3.54 -0.28
CA ASN A 54 5.99 -2.78 0.19
C ASN A 54 5.67 -1.29 0.41
N PRO A 55 6.28 -0.63 1.42
CA PRO A 55 5.98 0.76 1.77
C PRO A 55 6.11 1.73 0.60
N VAL A 56 7.25 1.73 -0.10
CA VAL A 56 7.52 2.72 -1.15
C VAL A 56 6.54 2.61 -2.33
N SER A 57 6.12 1.41 -2.69
CA SER A 57 5.10 1.22 -3.74
C SER A 57 3.72 1.74 -3.30
N ILE A 58 3.34 1.49 -2.03
CA ILE A 58 2.10 2.03 -1.47
C ILE A 58 2.13 3.57 -1.48
N HIS A 59 3.25 4.17 -1.05
CA HIS A 59 3.39 5.63 -1.02
C HIS A 59 3.34 6.22 -2.42
N ASN A 60 4.02 5.61 -3.40
CA ASN A 60 4.01 6.05 -4.79
C ASN A 60 2.60 5.97 -5.41
N LEU A 61 1.81 4.95 -5.09
CA LEU A 61 0.42 4.85 -5.55
C LEU A 61 -0.46 5.98 -5.01
N LEU A 62 -0.32 6.29 -3.71
CA LEU A 62 -1.05 7.39 -3.08
C LEU A 62 -0.59 8.75 -3.63
N LEU A 63 0.72 8.99 -3.73
CA LEU A 63 1.28 10.21 -4.32
C LEU A 63 0.87 10.39 -5.79
N GLY A 64 0.86 9.31 -6.57
CA GLY A 64 0.36 9.31 -7.95
C GLY A 64 -1.10 9.73 -8.03
N ALA A 65 -1.94 9.30 -7.09
CA ALA A 65 -3.33 9.75 -7.01
C ALA A 65 -3.48 11.25 -6.71
N LEU A 66 -2.60 11.79 -5.88
CA LEU A 66 -2.61 13.23 -5.54
C LEU A 66 -2.12 14.11 -6.69
N THR A 67 -1.12 13.63 -7.43
CA THR A 67 -0.45 14.39 -8.51
C THR A 67 -1.01 14.11 -9.90
N ALA A 68 -1.91 13.13 -10.03
CA ALA A 68 -2.39 12.59 -11.30
C ALA A 68 -1.24 12.14 -12.24
N ASN A 69 -0.11 11.73 -11.65
CA ASN A 69 1.07 11.30 -12.39
C ASN A 69 1.02 9.78 -12.66
N LEU A 70 1.24 9.41 -13.92
CA LEU A 70 1.43 8.02 -14.36
C LEU A 70 2.72 7.94 -15.16
N ASP A 71 3.69 7.19 -14.65
CA ASP A 71 5.00 7.08 -15.28
C ASP A 71 4.92 6.21 -16.54
N ASN A 72 5.14 6.84 -17.70
CA ASN A 72 5.13 6.15 -18.99
C ASN A 72 6.18 5.04 -19.12
N ASN A 73 7.27 5.09 -18.34
CA ASN A 73 8.35 4.11 -18.36
C ASN A 73 7.99 2.80 -17.64
N LEU A 74 6.92 2.80 -16.83
CA LEU A 74 6.49 1.64 -16.06
C LEU A 74 5.43 0.80 -16.78
N PHE A 75 4.99 1.21 -17.96
CA PHE A 75 4.11 0.40 -18.80
C PHE A 75 4.88 -0.75 -19.43
N THR A 76 4.26 -1.92 -19.44
CA THR A 76 4.80 -3.14 -20.05
C THR A 76 3.71 -3.93 -20.74
N GLU A 77 4.07 -4.73 -21.72
CA GLU A 77 3.16 -5.58 -22.48
C GLU A 77 3.61 -7.03 -22.35
N ARG A 78 2.64 -7.95 -22.20
CA ARG A 78 2.88 -9.39 -22.17
C ARG A 78 1.67 -10.14 -22.70
N ASN A 79 1.85 -10.83 -23.84
CA ASN A 79 0.85 -11.68 -24.50
C ASN A 79 -0.42 -10.92 -24.97
N GLY A 80 -0.25 -9.75 -25.56
CA GLY A 80 -1.33 -8.88 -26.03
C GLY A 80 -2.02 -8.08 -24.93
N LEU A 81 -1.57 -8.20 -23.68
CA LEU A 81 -2.12 -7.49 -22.53
C LEU A 81 -1.13 -6.46 -22.00
N TRP A 82 -1.64 -5.27 -21.70
CA TRP A 82 -0.90 -4.18 -21.10
C TRP A 82 -1.00 -4.22 -19.59
N PHE A 83 0.10 -3.87 -18.94
CA PHE A 83 0.26 -3.76 -17.49
C PHE A 83 1.06 -2.50 -17.14
N HIS A 84 1.02 -2.14 -15.87
CA HIS A 84 1.85 -1.08 -15.31
C HIS A 84 2.54 -1.58 -14.04
N HIS A 85 3.86 -1.50 -13.98
CA HIS A 85 4.66 -2.10 -12.90
C HIS A 85 4.36 -1.56 -11.50
N ALA A 86 3.90 -0.30 -11.38
CA ALA A 86 3.42 0.26 -10.11
C ALA A 86 2.06 -0.31 -9.63
N TYR A 87 1.24 -0.91 -10.51
CA TYR A 87 -0.13 -1.32 -10.21
C TYR A 87 -0.28 -2.84 -10.08
N HIS A 88 -1.26 -3.26 -9.29
CA HIS A 88 -1.61 -4.67 -9.12
C HIS A 88 -2.06 -5.30 -10.45
N SER A 89 -1.86 -6.61 -10.62
CA SER A 89 -2.19 -7.34 -11.86
C SER A 89 -3.68 -7.40 -12.20
N GLN A 90 -4.56 -6.93 -11.30
CA GLN A 90 -5.97 -6.73 -11.62
C GLN A 90 -6.19 -5.59 -12.63
N PHE A 91 -5.23 -4.65 -12.72
CA PHE A 91 -5.25 -3.59 -13.72
C PHE A 91 -4.53 -4.08 -14.96
N THR A 92 -5.30 -4.45 -15.96
CA THR A 92 -4.83 -4.85 -17.27
C THR A 92 -5.82 -4.41 -18.33
N ALA A 93 -5.34 -4.26 -19.56
CA ALA A 93 -6.16 -3.86 -20.70
C ALA A 93 -5.57 -4.41 -22.00
N ASN A 94 -6.33 -4.37 -23.09
CA ASN A 94 -5.85 -4.82 -24.40
C ASN A 94 -4.98 -3.77 -25.11
N SER A 95 -4.93 -2.54 -24.58
CA SER A 95 -4.09 -1.47 -25.13
C SER A 95 -3.50 -0.57 -24.04
N LYS A 96 -2.37 0.07 -24.34
CA LYS A 96 -1.71 1.02 -23.42
C LYS A 96 -2.63 2.18 -23.06
N SER A 97 -3.36 2.72 -24.05
CA SER A 97 -4.28 3.86 -23.88
C SER A 97 -5.44 3.49 -22.97
N GLU A 98 -6.06 2.32 -23.18
CA GLU A 98 -7.15 1.83 -22.34
C GLU A 98 -6.67 1.62 -20.89
N LEU A 99 -5.50 1.01 -20.69
CA LEU A 99 -4.93 0.87 -19.36
C LEU A 99 -4.68 2.24 -18.71
N PHE A 100 -4.08 3.18 -19.44
CA PHE A 100 -3.82 4.52 -18.95
C PHE A 100 -5.11 5.20 -18.47
N THR A 101 -6.19 5.16 -19.26
CA THR A 101 -7.49 5.71 -18.86
C THR A 101 -8.05 5.03 -17.60
N ASN A 102 -7.98 3.69 -17.52
CA ASN A 102 -8.44 2.95 -16.34
C ASN A 102 -7.65 3.34 -15.08
N LEU A 103 -6.33 3.49 -15.19
CA LEU A 103 -5.48 3.90 -14.07
C LEU A 103 -5.78 5.33 -13.62
N GLN A 104 -6.01 6.26 -14.56
CA GLN A 104 -6.39 7.64 -14.24
C GLN A 104 -7.72 7.70 -13.50
N GLN A 105 -8.72 6.93 -13.93
CA GLN A 105 -10.03 6.88 -13.25
C GLN A 105 -9.90 6.40 -11.80
N VAL A 106 -9.06 5.39 -11.56
CA VAL A 106 -8.80 4.89 -10.20
C VAL A 106 -8.06 5.93 -9.37
N GLN A 107 -7.03 6.59 -9.93
CA GLN A 107 -6.34 7.70 -9.26
C GLN A 107 -7.29 8.83 -8.86
N GLN A 108 -8.18 9.25 -9.77
CA GLN A 108 -9.18 10.29 -9.52
C GLN A 108 -10.15 9.88 -8.40
N LYS A 109 -10.65 8.63 -8.44
CA LYS A 109 -11.51 8.08 -7.39
C LYS A 109 -10.82 8.10 -6.02
N VAL A 110 -9.56 7.68 -5.95
CA VAL A 110 -8.78 7.69 -4.71
C VAL A 110 -8.54 9.11 -4.21
N SER A 111 -8.15 10.03 -5.10
CA SER A 111 -7.89 11.44 -4.76
C SER A 111 -9.13 12.11 -4.19
N ALA A 112 -10.29 11.95 -4.84
CA ALA A 112 -11.57 12.49 -4.37
C ALA A 112 -11.98 11.91 -3.01
N PHE A 113 -11.74 10.60 -2.79
CA PHE A 113 -12.04 9.97 -1.51
C PHE A 113 -11.10 10.49 -0.39
N LEU A 114 -9.79 10.60 -0.67
CA LEU A 114 -8.78 11.09 0.28
C LEU A 114 -9.07 12.48 0.84
N GLN A 115 -9.63 13.38 0.02
CA GLN A 115 -10.04 14.73 0.47
C GLN A 115 -11.11 14.68 1.58
N GLN A 116 -11.87 13.60 1.66
CA GLN A 116 -12.97 13.43 2.63
C GLN A 116 -12.70 12.32 3.65
N THR A 117 -11.52 11.68 3.59
CA THR A 117 -11.14 10.59 4.50
C THR A 117 -10.78 11.12 5.88
N GLN A 118 -11.31 10.53 6.94
CA GLN A 118 -10.88 10.85 8.31
C GLN A 118 -9.70 9.97 8.72
N VAL A 119 -9.66 8.71 8.28
CA VAL A 119 -8.63 7.75 8.66
C VAL A 119 -8.06 7.03 7.43
N LEU A 120 -6.76 7.17 7.20
CA LEU A 120 -6.00 6.36 6.25
C LEU A 120 -5.28 5.25 7.02
N ILE A 121 -5.55 4.00 6.68
CA ILE A 121 -4.92 2.83 7.30
C ILE A 121 -4.00 2.18 6.27
N ILE A 122 -2.71 2.18 6.57
CA ILE A 122 -1.68 1.58 5.71
C ILE A 122 -1.19 0.28 6.36
N THR A 123 -1.28 -0.82 5.63
CA THR A 123 -0.82 -2.13 6.10
C THR A 123 0.36 -2.63 5.29
N TYR A 124 1.57 -2.48 5.85
CA TYR A 124 2.79 -2.99 5.21
C TYR A 124 2.87 -4.52 5.28
N GLY A 125 3.21 -5.12 4.14
CA GLY A 125 3.36 -6.56 3.95
C GLY A 125 4.80 -7.04 4.01
N THR A 126 5.72 -6.37 3.31
CA THR A 126 7.14 -6.73 3.24
C THR A 126 8.00 -5.47 3.05
N ALA A 127 9.25 -5.49 3.51
CA ALA A 127 10.26 -4.47 3.24
C ALA A 127 11.10 -4.84 2.00
N TRP A 128 10.88 -6.02 1.41
CA TRP A 128 11.47 -6.38 0.14
C TRP A 128 10.76 -5.67 -1.00
N VAL A 129 11.53 -5.04 -1.88
CA VAL A 129 11.06 -4.39 -3.10
C VAL A 129 11.83 -4.94 -4.29
N TYR A 130 11.17 -4.98 -5.44
CA TYR A 130 11.84 -5.18 -6.72
C TYR A 130 11.99 -3.82 -7.40
N GLU A 131 13.12 -3.59 -8.06
CA GLU A 131 13.37 -2.38 -8.84
C GLU A 131 13.62 -2.78 -10.29
N LEU A 132 13.12 -1.99 -11.24
CA LEU A 132 13.50 -2.15 -12.65
C LEU A 132 14.96 -1.76 -12.81
N GLN A 133 15.78 -2.64 -13.39
CA GLN A 133 17.20 -2.35 -13.58
C GLN A 133 17.46 -1.17 -14.52
N SER A 134 16.55 -0.91 -15.47
CA SER A 134 16.69 0.17 -16.44
C SER A 134 16.49 1.57 -15.84
N THR A 135 15.65 1.70 -14.80
CA THR A 135 15.27 2.99 -14.22
C THR A 135 15.58 3.11 -12.72
N HIS A 136 15.97 2.00 -12.08
CA HIS A 136 16.08 1.87 -10.62
C HIS A 136 14.80 2.23 -9.86
N GLN A 137 13.65 2.23 -10.53
CA GLN A 137 12.39 2.55 -9.91
C GLN A 137 11.78 1.31 -9.23
N PRO A 138 11.23 1.46 -8.01
CA PRO A 138 10.54 0.37 -7.34
C PRO A 138 9.27 -0.01 -8.10
N VAL A 139 9.01 -1.31 -8.19
CA VAL A 139 7.80 -1.88 -8.79
C VAL A 139 6.97 -2.59 -7.74
N ASN A 140 5.64 -2.48 -7.89
CA ASN A 140 4.70 -3.24 -7.09
C ASN A 140 4.54 -4.67 -7.63
N ASN A 141 4.58 -4.82 -8.96
CA ASN A 141 4.36 -6.09 -9.62
C ASN A 141 5.25 -6.24 -10.86
N CYS A 142 5.96 -7.36 -10.96
CA CYS A 142 6.79 -7.70 -12.11
C CYS A 142 5.97 -8.23 -13.30
N HIS A 143 4.67 -8.50 -13.14
CA HIS A 143 3.77 -8.97 -14.19
C HIS A 143 4.29 -10.19 -14.96
N LYS A 144 5.01 -11.09 -14.27
CA LYS A 144 5.69 -12.28 -14.81
C LYS A 144 6.53 -12.01 -16.07
N VAL A 145 7.07 -10.80 -16.23
CA VAL A 145 8.11 -10.53 -17.25
C VAL A 145 9.46 -11.08 -16.75
N PRO A 146 10.49 -11.23 -17.61
CA PRO A 146 11.74 -11.88 -17.24
C PRO A 146 12.39 -11.28 -15.98
N GLY A 147 12.71 -12.13 -15.01
CA GLY A 147 13.26 -11.72 -13.71
C GLY A 147 14.61 -10.99 -13.80
N SER A 148 15.37 -11.21 -14.88
CA SER A 148 16.63 -10.50 -15.16
C SER A 148 16.46 -8.99 -15.34
N GLN A 149 15.24 -8.50 -15.58
CA GLN A 149 14.94 -7.07 -15.66
C GLN A 149 14.82 -6.40 -14.29
N PHE A 150 14.80 -7.18 -13.20
CA PHE A 150 14.62 -6.65 -11.86
C PHE A 150 15.80 -6.95 -10.96
N SER A 151 16.08 -6.04 -10.04
CA SER A 151 16.88 -6.30 -8.85
C SER A 151 15.96 -6.40 -7.65
N LYS A 152 16.35 -7.18 -6.64
CA LYS A 152 15.63 -7.28 -5.37
C LYS A 152 16.45 -6.60 -4.28
N LYS A 153 15.79 -5.76 -3.49
CA LYS A 153 16.42 -4.97 -2.43
C LYS A 153 15.58 -5.01 -1.16
N LEU A 154 16.23 -5.05 -0.01
CA LEU A 154 15.60 -4.80 1.28
C LEU A 154 15.62 -3.30 1.53
N LEU A 155 14.45 -2.70 1.73
CA LEU A 155 14.36 -1.30 2.13
C LEU A 155 14.97 -1.12 3.52
N SER A 156 15.73 -0.05 3.70
CA SER A 156 16.13 0.42 5.02
C SER A 156 14.97 1.13 5.73
N VAL A 157 15.09 1.24 7.05
CA VAL A 157 14.18 2.03 7.88
C VAL A 157 14.10 3.48 7.37
N THR A 158 15.25 4.10 7.12
CA THR A 158 15.36 5.48 6.63
C THR A 158 14.66 5.68 5.28
N GLU A 159 14.76 4.73 4.34
CA GLU A 159 14.03 4.82 3.07
C GLU A 159 12.51 4.79 3.26
N ILE A 160 12.03 3.97 4.20
CA ILE A 160 10.61 3.88 4.52
C ILE A 160 10.13 5.17 5.18
N THR A 161 10.84 5.67 6.19
CA THR A 161 10.43 6.86 6.94
C THR A 161 10.50 8.12 6.08
N ASN A 162 11.54 8.29 5.25
CA ASN A 162 11.62 9.40 4.30
C ASN A 162 10.47 9.38 3.30
N SER A 163 10.21 8.22 2.68
CA SER A 163 9.11 8.08 1.72
C SER A 163 7.74 8.33 2.37
N PHE A 164 7.54 7.88 3.61
CA PHE A 164 6.32 8.13 4.37
C PHE A 164 6.15 9.61 4.71
N ASN A 165 7.20 10.29 5.15
CA ASN A 165 7.15 11.72 5.47
C ASN A 165 6.79 12.56 4.24
N THR A 166 7.36 12.25 3.07
CA THR A 166 6.95 12.88 1.81
C THR A 166 5.48 12.64 1.50
N LEU A 167 4.99 11.41 1.67
CA LEU A 167 3.57 11.08 1.49
C LEU A 167 2.69 11.91 2.43
N VAL A 168 2.98 11.92 3.73
CA VAL A 168 2.17 12.62 4.73
C VAL A 168 2.15 14.12 4.48
N GLN A 169 3.30 14.73 4.15
CA GLN A 169 3.36 16.14 3.78
C GLN A 169 2.38 16.47 2.64
N ASN A 170 2.35 15.66 1.58
CA ASN A 170 1.43 15.84 0.45
C ASN A 170 -0.03 15.55 0.81
N LEU A 171 -0.30 14.54 1.65
CA LEU A 171 -1.67 14.26 2.10
C LEU A 171 -2.23 15.41 2.96
N LYS A 172 -1.39 16.02 3.80
CA LYS A 172 -1.78 17.11 4.68
C LYS A 172 -2.09 18.40 3.94
N THR A 173 -1.59 18.61 2.71
CA THR A 173 -1.97 19.79 1.92
C THR A 173 -3.43 19.74 1.46
N ILE A 174 -3.96 18.54 1.20
CA ILE A 174 -5.36 18.38 0.76
C ILE A 174 -6.32 18.04 1.90
N ASN A 175 -5.81 17.45 2.99
CA ASN A 175 -6.60 17.04 4.14
C ASN A 175 -5.78 17.14 5.44
N PRO A 176 -5.71 18.34 6.05
CA PRO A 176 -4.92 18.58 7.27
C PRO A 176 -5.36 17.72 8.46
N ALA A 177 -6.66 17.37 8.53
CA ALA A 177 -7.25 16.58 9.61
C ALA A 177 -7.05 15.06 9.43
N LEU A 178 -6.51 14.60 8.30
CA LEU A 178 -6.33 13.17 8.02
C LEU A 178 -5.48 12.50 9.10
N ARG A 179 -6.03 11.49 9.76
CA ARG A 179 -5.28 10.61 10.64
C ARG A 179 -4.72 9.45 9.84
N VAL A 180 -3.43 9.15 10.02
CA VAL A 180 -2.77 8.00 9.39
C VAL A 180 -2.45 6.95 10.44
N ILE A 181 -2.86 5.70 10.20
CA ILE A 181 -2.59 4.55 11.06
C ILE A 181 -1.70 3.58 10.28
N LEU A 182 -0.53 3.29 10.83
CA LEU A 182 0.39 2.30 10.28
C LEU A 182 0.20 0.95 10.96
N THR A 183 0.15 -0.11 10.16
CA THR A 183 0.07 -1.49 10.63
C THR A 183 1.04 -2.37 9.85
N VAL A 184 1.51 -3.44 10.48
CA VAL A 184 2.33 -4.46 9.83
C VAL A 184 1.52 -5.74 9.76
N SER A 185 1.33 -6.25 8.56
CA SER A 185 0.50 -7.43 8.29
C SER A 185 1.01 -8.65 9.07
N PRO A 186 0.12 -9.43 9.71
CA PRO A 186 0.50 -10.68 10.38
C PRO A 186 0.73 -11.84 9.40
N VAL A 187 0.34 -11.67 8.13
CA VAL A 187 0.47 -12.70 7.10
C VAL A 187 1.94 -12.92 6.77
N ARG A 188 2.35 -14.19 6.79
CA ARG A 188 3.71 -14.63 6.44
C ARG A 188 3.91 -14.48 4.93
N HIS A 189 4.99 -13.82 4.53
CA HIS A 189 5.36 -13.69 3.12
C HIS A 189 6.25 -14.89 2.72
N SER A 190 5.62 -16.05 2.48
CA SER A 190 6.31 -17.33 2.23
C SER A 190 7.09 -17.42 0.92
N LYS A 191 6.96 -16.43 0.03
CA LYS A 191 7.84 -16.29 -1.15
C LYS A 191 9.28 -15.99 -0.75
N ASP A 192 9.48 -15.42 0.44
CA ASP A 192 10.77 -15.28 1.09
C ASP A 192 10.97 -16.41 2.10
N THR A 193 12.22 -16.75 2.41
CA THR A 193 12.50 -17.69 3.51
C THR A 193 11.96 -17.14 4.84
N PHE A 194 11.72 -18.01 5.82
CA PHE A 194 11.20 -17.57 7.13
C PHE A 194 12.10 -16.54 7.82
N GLU A 195 13.41 -16.71 7.68
CA GLU A 195 14.42 -15.77 8.15
C GLU A 195 14.25 -14.39 7.49
N LEU A 196 14.21 -14.34 6.15
CA LEU A 196 14.08 -13.08 5.41
C LEU A 196 12.73 -12.41 5.62
N ASN A 197 11.65 -13.17 5.85
CA ASN A 197 10.37 -12.61 6.28
C ASN A 197 10.49 -11.97 7.68
N THR A 198 11.23 -12.59 8.60
CA THR A 198 11.42 -12.04 9.96
C THR A 198 12.24 -10.75 9.93
N VAL A 199 13.34 -10.74 9.18
CA VAL A 199 14.15 -9.53 8.91
C VAL A 199 13.29 -8.43 8.27
N SER A 200 12.49 -8.78 7.27
CA SER A 200 11.59 -7.80 6.66
C SER A 200 10.59 -7.22 7.66
N LYS A 201 9.98 -8.04 8.53
CA LYS A 201 8.98 -7.56 9.48
C LYS A 201 9.62 -6.73 10.60
N SER A 202 10.84 -7.03 11.02
CA SER A 202 11.56 -6.22 12.01
C SER A 202 11.85 -4.82 11.46
N VAL A 203 12.29 -4.72 10.20
CA VAL A 203 12.48 -3.43 9.51
C VAL A 203 11.17 -2.63 9.48
N LEU A 204 10.05 -3.24 9.05
CA LEU A 204 8.76 -2.55 9.00
C LEU A 204 8.28 -2.09 10.38
N ARG A 205 8.46 -2.92 11.42
CA ARG A 205 8.08 -2.58 12.79
C ARG A 205 8.91 -1.42 13.33
N LEU A 206 10.21 -1.43 13.08
CA LEU A 206 11.12 -0.36 13.50
C LEU A 206 10.77 0.95 12.78
N ALA A 207 10.54 0.92 11.48
CA ALA A 207 10.08 2.09 10.74
C ALA A 207 8.74 2.64 11.26
N CYS A 208 7.76 1.77 11.54
CA CYS A 208 6.50 2.22 12.15
C CYS A 208 6.69 2.82 13.55
N HIS A 209 7.67 2.36 14.32
CA HIS A 209 7.98 2.91 15.65
C HIS A 209 8.63 4.28 15.56
N GLU A 210 9.55 4.49 14.61
CA GLU A 210 10.19 5.80 14.38
C GLU A 210 9.23 6.88 13.85
N LEU A 211 8.11 6.47 13.25
CA LEU A 211 7.09 7.36 12.67
C LEU A 211 5.97 7.73 13.65
N GLN A 212 6.07 7.31 14.92
CA GLN A 212 5.09 7.62 15.96
C GLN A 212 5.12 9.10 16.36
#